data_AF-A0A660UYX5-F1
#
_entry.id   AF-A0A660UYX5-F1
#
_cell.length_a   1.000
_cell.length_b   1.000
_cell.length_c   1.000
_cell.angle_alpha   90.00
_cell.angle_beta   90.00
_cell.angle_gamma   90.00
#
_symmetry.space_group_name_H-M   'P 1'
#
loop_
_entity.id
_entity.type
_entity.pdbx_description
1 polymer ?
#
loop_
_entity_poly.entity_id
_entity_poly.type
_entity_poly.pdbx_seq_one_letter_code
_entity_poly.pdbx_strand_id
1 'polypeptide(L)'
;MKIRIITTIYLGILAGLCGGAAAQDDAVGSDILQKTEMADKSLRREPAQMGQEYRGLRRQLMWDQVESVAAPQDQSQTDVLGDLVHQLRSLEIPQKSTPQEPNEPVPSQTDAAVGPLLPGKSQISKESGKPTPEDELVVVLEKMDRAISSLQLADVLYRQGYYELAFENYCTVDEQLSEGRVTDHQWILFQKANCRRHSNPNEAIGFYNELIKSFPNSKWTTAANSRLKMTEWSQLNQIRDLAENETDDTNNG
;
A
#
# COMPACT_ATOMS: atom_id res chain seq x y z
N MET A 1 -15.34 34.05 -19.35
CA MET A 1 -16.35 33.10 -19.87
C MET A 1 -17.00 32.38 -18.70
N LYS A 2 -18.33 32.47 -18.56
CA LYS A 2 -19.10 31.88 -17.45
C LYS A 2 -19.68 30.54 -17.93
N ILE A 3 -19.27 29.42 -17.34
CA ILE A 3 -19.85 28.10 -17.62
C ILE A 3 -20.96 27.85 -16.60
N ARG A 4 -22.16 27.58 -17.12
CA ARG A 4 -23.40 27.40 -16.37
C ARG A 4 -23.54 25.96 -15.86
N ILE A 5 -24.08 25.89 -14.66
CA ILE A 5 -24.55 24.75 -13.87
C ILE A 5 -25.62 23.96 -14.65
N ILE A 6 -25.50 22.62 -14.69
CA ILE A 6 -26.62 21.72 -15.00
C ILE A 6 -26.77 20.74 -13.84
N THR A 7 -27.72 21.06 -12.98
CA THR A 7 -28.26 20.22 -11.92
C THR A 7 -29.40 19.40 -12.53
N THR A 8 -29.26 18.08 -12.64
CA THR A 8 -30.38 17.21 -13.04
C THR A 8 -30.69 16.24 -11.92
N ILE A 9 -31.83 16.52 -11.29
CA ILE A 9 -32.50 15.78 -10.23
C ILE A 9 -33.11 14.52 -10.86
N TYR A 10 -32.76 13.33 -10.36
CA TYR A 10 -33.54 12.10 -10.57
C TYR A 10 -34.28 11.77 -9.29
N LEU A 11 -35.53 12.23 -9.21
CA LEU A 11 -36.54 11.78 -8.26
C LEU A 11 -37.59 11.01 -9.08
N GLY A 12 -37.76 9.72 -8.81
CA GLY A 12 -38.66 8.89 -9.61
C GLY A 12 -38.90 7.48 -9.07
N ILE A 13 -39.76 7.41 -8.05
CA ILE A 13 -40.92 6.50 -7.95
C ILE A 13 -40.69 4.98 -8.14
N LEU A 14 -40.91 4.22 -7.06
CA LEU A 14 -41.77 3.02 -7.10
C LEU A 14 -42.21 2.62 -5.68
N ALA A 15 -43.34 3.19 -5.28
CA ALA A 15 -44.24 2.59 -4.29
C ALA A 15 -45.19 1.65 -5.05
N GLY A 16 -45.40 0.42 -4.56
CA GLY A 16 -46.37 -0.47 -5.16
C GLY A 16 -46.52 -1.82 -4.45
N LEU A 17 -47.73 -2.00 -3.88
CA LEU A 17 -48.49 -3.25 -3.66
C LEU A 17 -48.15 -4.07 -2.39
N CYS A 18 -49.03 -4.03 -1.38
CA CYS A 18 -50.20 -4.92 -1.17
C CYS A 18 -49.74 -6.34 -0.80
N GLY A 19 -50.13 -6.99 0.30
CA GLY A 19 -51.38 -6.94 1.07
C GLY A 19 -51.88 -8.39 1.23
N GLY A 20 -52.29 -8.79 2.44
CA GLY A 20 -52.95 -10.07 2.73
C GLY A 20 -52.15 -10.99 3.65
N ALA A 21 -52.70 -11.77 4.57
CA ALA A 21 -54.05 -11.92 5.14
C ALA A 21 -53.87 -12.78 6.40
N ALA A 22 -54.76 -12.61 7.37
CA ALA A 22 -54.77 -13.31 8.65
C ALA A 22 -55.12 -14.81 8.52
N ALA A 23 -54.58 -15.64 9.41
CA ALA A 23 -55.25 -16.83 9.94
C ALA A 23 -54.62 -17.23 11.28
N GLN A 24 -55.47 -17.27 12.31
CA GLN A 24 -55.23 -17.94 13.59
C GLN A 24 -55.26 -19.45 13.38
N ASP A 25 -54.37 -20.17 14.04
CA ASP A 25 -54.67 -21.51 14.55
C ASP A 25 -53.94 -21.72 15.88
N ASP A 26 -54.73 -22.06 16.89
CA ASP A 26 -54.33 -22.28 18.26
C ASP A 26 -53.83 -23.72 18.48
N ALA A 27 -52.88 -23.84 19.41
CA ALA A 27 -52.73 -24.97 20.33
C ALA A 27 -52.23 -26.32 19.80
N VAL A 28 -50.97 -26.42 19.36
CA VAL A 28 -50.10 -27.58 19.61
C VAL A 28 -48.64 -27.13 19.63
N GLY A 29 -47.89 -27.35 20.73
CA GLY A 29 -46.42 -27.35 20.63
C GLY A 29 -45.61 -26.72 21.77
N SER A 30 -46.00 -26.89 23.03
CA SER A 30 -45.18 -26.45 24.17
C SER A 30 -43.82 -27.18 24.31
N ASP A 31 -43.59 -28.28 23.57
CA ASP A 31 -42.32 -29.04 23.61
C ASP A 31 -41.33 -28.71 22.49
N ILE A 32 -41.73 -27.91 21.49
CA ILE A 32 -40.81 -27.47 20.40
C ILE A 32 -40.04 -26.20 20.81
N LEU A 33 -40.54 -25.47 21.81
CA LEU A 33 -40.01 -24.16 22.21
C LEU A 33 -38.69 -24.23 22.99
N GLN A 34 -38.34 -25.34 23.65
CA GLN A 34 -37.02 -25.50 24.27
C GLN A 34 -35.94 -26.00 23.30
N LYS A 35 -36.32 -26.60 22.16
CA LYS A 35 -35.34 -27.14 21.19
C LYS A 35 -34.89 -26.11 20.16
N THR A 36 -35.69 -25.06 19.92
CA THR A 36 -35.31 -23.93 19.06
C THR A 36 -34.42 -22.91 19.78
N GLU A 37 -34.48 -22.82 21.11
CA GLU A 37 -33.66 -21.87 21.88
C GLU A 37 -32.18 -22.29 22.01
N MET A 38 -31.87 -23.60 21.90
CA MET A 38 -30.48 -24.06 21.80
C MET A 38 -29.89 -23.96 20.39
N ALA A 39 -30.73 -23.95 19.34
CA ALA A 39 -30.27 -23.80 17.96
C ALA A 39 -29.92 -22.33 17.61
N ASP A 40 -30.58 -21.36 18.25
CA ASP A 40 -30.34 -19.93 17.99
C ASP A 40 -29.04 -19.39 18.63
N LYS A 41 -28.55 -20.04 19.71
CA LYS A 41 -27.25 -19.69 20.32
C LYS A 41 -26.04 -20.10 19.48
N SER A 42 -26.19 -21.07 18.55
CA SER A 42 -25.08 -21.49 17.67
C SER A 42 -24.88 -20.55 16.47
N LEU A 43 -25.88 -19.73 16.12
CA LEU A 43 -25.83 -18.81 14.97
C LEU A 43 -25.32 -17.40 15.35
N ARG A 44 -25.23 -17.09 16.65
CA ARG A 44 -24.54 -15.90 17.15
C ARG A 44 -23.07 -16.20 17.49
N ARG A 45 -22.33 -16.80 16.56
CA ARG A 45 -20.86 -16.69 16.62
C ARG A 45 -20.51 -15.24 16.33
N GLU A 46 -19.99 -14.55 17.34
CA GLU A 46 -19.46 -13.20 17.28
C GLU A 46 -18.59 -13.01 16.02
N PRO A 47 -18.92 -12.04 15.14
CA PRO A 47 -18.15 -11.80 13.90
C PRO A 47 -16.67 -11.47 14.17
N ALA A 48 -16.36 -11.03 15.40
CA ALA A 48 -15.00 -10.80 15.85
C ALA A 48 -14.16 -12.09 15.94
N GLN A 49 -14.74 -13.22 16.38
CA GLN A 49 -14.03 -14.50 16.48
C GLN A 49 -13.73 -15.09 15.10
N MET A 50 -14.70 -15.00 14.18
CA MET A 50 -14.54 -15.47 12.81
C MET A 50 -13.38 -14.72 12.10
N GLY A 51 -13.26 -13.41 12.33
CA GLY A 51 -12.16 -12.62 11.76
C GLY A 51 -10.77 -12.98 12.30
N GLN A 52 -10.66 -13.52 13.52
CA GLN A 52 -9.38 -14.01 14.06
C GLN A 52 -9.04 -15.40 13.52
N GLU A 53 -10.03 -16.31 13.43
CA GLU A 53 -9.87 -17.64 12.83
C GLU A 53 -9.42 -17.54 11.37
N TYR A 54 -10.03 -16.67 10.56
CA TYR A 54 -9.62 -16.46 9.16
C TYR A 54 -8.19 -15.91 9.03
N ARG A 55 -7.75 -15.06 9.96
CA ARG A 55 -6.36 -14.55 9.99
C ARG A 55 -5.37 -15.63 10.41
N GLY A 56 -5.77 -16.55 11.30
CA GLY A 56 -5.01 -17.75 11.64
C GLY A 56 -4.87 -18.68 10.43
N LEU A 57 -6.00 -19.03 9.81
CA LEU A 57 -6.04 -19.94 8.67
C LEU A 57 -5.26 -19.40 7.46
N ARG A 58 -5.34 -18.08 7.19
CA ARG A 58 -4.56 -17.45 6.11
C ARG A 58 -3.06 -17.46 6.38
N ARG A 59 -2.63 -17.26 7.63
CA ARG A 59 -1.22 -17.38 8.02
C ARG A 59 -0.74 -18.83 7.88
N GLN A 60 -1.56 -19.79 8.30
CA GLN A 60 -1.26 -21.21 8.19
C GLN A 60 -1.15 -21.64 6.72
N LEU A 61 -2.08 -21.22 5.85
CA LEU A 61 -2.05 -21.54 4.43
C LEU A 61 -0.84 -20.91 3.71
N MET A 62 -0.42 -19.70 4.12
CA MET A 62 0.80 -19.08 3.60
C MET A 62 2.06 -19.81 4.08
N TRP A 63 2.08 -20.31 5.32
CA TRP A 63 3.17 -21.14 5.84
C TRP A 63 3.25 -22.51 5.13
N ASP A 64 2.12 -23.22 5.01
CA ASP A 64 2.04 -24.52 4.33
C ASP A 64 2.41 -24.43 2.84
N GLN A 65 2.07 -23.34 2.16
CA GLN A 65 2.47 -23.14 0.76
C GLN A 65 3.99 -22.93 0.62
N VAL A 66 4.65 -22.34 1.62
CA VAL A 66 6.12 -22.21 1.63
C VAL A 66 6.77 -23.57 1.89
N GLU A 67 6.18 -24.42 2.73
CA GLU A 67 6.66 -25.80 2.93
C GLU A 67 6.36 -26.73 1.74
N SER A 68 5.29 -26.50 0.98
CA SER A 68 4.95 -27.36 -0.18
C SER A 68 5.90 -27.25 -1.38
N VAL A 69 6.81 -26.28 -1.39
CA VAL A 69 7.92 -26.21 -2.35
C VAL A 69 9.15 -27.00 -1.87
N ALA A 70 9.20 -27.36 -0.58
CA ALA A 70 10.11 -28.36 -0.05
C ALA A 70 9.51 -29.77 -0.24
N ALA A 71 9.30 -30.16 -1.51
CA ALA A 71 9.29 -31.58 -1.82
C ALA A 71 10.61 -32.19 -1.29
N PRO A 72 10.65 -33.48 -0.88
CA PRO A 72 11.91 -34.13 -0.56
C PRO A 72 12.79 -34.04 -1.79
N GLN A 73 13.70 -33.09 -1.75
CA GLN A 73 14.66 -32.84 -2.80
C GLN A 73 15.54 -34.08 -2.78
N ASP A 74 15.33 -34.94 -3.77
CA ASP A 74 16.16 -36.10 -4.03
C ASP A 74 17.62 -35.62 -3.89
N GLN A 75 18.41 -36.20 -2.99
CA GLN A 75 19.76 -35.70 -2.66
C GLN A 75 20.63 -35.52 -3.91
N SER A 76 20.29 -36.26 -4.97
CA SER A 76 20.84 -36.12 -6.32
C SER A 76 20.68 -34.70 -6.92
N GLN A 77 19.58 -33.99 -6.66
CA GLN A 77 19.33 -32.64 -7.18
C GLN A 77 20.07 -31.55 -6.41
N THR A 78 20.28 -31.72 -5.09
CA THR A 78 21.06 -30.76 -4.30
C THR A 78 22.53 -30.79 -4.70
N ASP A 79 23.05 -31.98 -5.03
CA ASP A 79 24.44 -32.13 -5.48
C ASP A 79 24.64 -31.49 -6.87
N VAL A 80 23.69 -31.70 -7.79
CA VAL A 80 23.72 -31.07 -9.12
C VAL A 80 23.63 -29.54 -9.03
N LEU A 81 22.80 -29.00 -8.14
CA LEU A 81 22.70 -27.55 -7.94
C LEU A 81 23.99 -26.97 -7.32
N GLY A 82 24.59 -27.71 -6.38
CA GLY A 82 25.90 -27.37 -5.80
C GLY A 82 26.99 -27.28 -6.85
N ASP A 83 27.06 -28.27 -7.75
CA ASP A 83 28.03 -28.30 -8.85
C ASP A 83 27.82 -27.16 -9.85
N LEU A 84 26.57 -26.83 -10.18
CA LEU A 84 26.24 -25.72 -11.07
C LEU A 84 26.62 -24.35 -10.48
N VAL A 85 26.40 -24.15 -9.18
CA VAL A 85 26.83 -22.93 -8.47
C VAL A 85 28.35 -22.86 -8.43
N HIS A 86 29.05 -23.98 -8.23
CA HIS A 86 30.50 -24.02 -8.30
C HIS A 86 31.04 -23.73 -9.70
N GLN A 87 30.39 -24.25 -10.76
CA GLN A 87 30.74 -23.94 -12.15
C GLN A 87 30.54 -22.45 -12.46
N LEU A 88 29.43 -21.84 -12.04
CA LEU A 88 29.16 -20.41 -12.24
C LEU A 88 30.18 -19.53 -11.51
N ARG A 89 30.66 -19.94 -10.34
CA ARG A 89 31.73 -19.22 -9.62
C ARG A 89 33.11 -19.44 -10.24
N SER A 90 33.35 -20.58 -10.88
CA SER A 90 34.62 -20.89 -11.56
C SER A 90 34.78 -20.17 -12.90
N LEU A 91 33.67 -19.75 -13.51
CA LEU A 91 33.68 -18.87 -14.68
C LEU A 91 34.02 -17.45 -14.22
N GLU A 92 35.30 -17.24 -13.91
CA GLU A 92 35.87 -15.91 -13.72
C GLU A 92 35.58 -15.07 -14.96
N ILE A 93 34.66 -14.12 -14.81
CA ILE A 93 34.40 -13.10 -15.82
C ILE A 93 35.72 -12.35 -15.98
N PRO A 94 36.34 -12.36 -17.17
CA PRO A 94 37.61 -11.67 -17.37
C PRO A 94 37.41 -10.20 -17.04
N GLN A 95 37.97 -9.78 -15.89
CA GLN A 95 37.97 -8.39 -15.48
C GLN A 95 38.78 -7.63 -16.52
N LYS A 96 38.05 -6.88 -17.35
CA LYS A 96 38.61 -5.94 -18.31
C LYS A 96 39.41 -4.91 -17.51
N SER A 97 40.71 -5.13 -17.44
CA SER A 97 41.69 -4.22 -16.85
C SER A 97 41.52 -2.83 -17.45
N THR A 98 41.05 -1.91 -16.62
CA THR A 98 40.90 -0.49 -16.93
C THR A 98 42.27 0.11 -17.27
N PRO A 99 42.44 0.74 -18.43
CA PRO A 99 43.63 1.52 -18.74
C PRO A 99 43.81 2.66 -17.75
N GLN A 100 44.98 2.67 -17.12
CA GLN A 100 45.48 3.68 -16.20
C GLN A 100 45.66 5.01 -16.94
N GLU A 101 44.86 6.02 -16.59
CA GLU A 101 44.98 7.37 -17.14
C GLU A 101 46.01 8.19 -16.34
N PRO A 102 46.88 9.01 -16.98
CA PRO A 102 48.03 9.63 -16.34
C PRO A 102 47.68 10.85 -15.47
N ASN A 103 48.39 10.95 -14.35
CA ASN A 103 48.47 12.13 -13.48
C ASN A 103 48.94 13.37 -14.24
N GLU A 104 48.19 14.47 -14.14
CA GLU A 104 48.73 15.83 -14.25
C GLU A 104 48.55 16.59 -12.92
N PRO A 105 49.58 17.30 -12.43
CA PRO A 105 49.48 18.16 -11.25
C PRO A 105 49.30 19.65 -11.61
N VAL A 106 49.15 20.48 -10.56
CA VAL A 106 49.46 21.94 -10.45
C VAL A 106 48.24 22.89 -10.65
N PRO A 107 48.15 24.10 -10.00
CA PRO A 107 48.56 24.58 -8.67
C PRO A 107 47.47 25.37 -7.88
N SER A 108 47.91 25.81 -6.70
CA SER A 108 47.33 26.60 -5.61
C SER A 108 47.19 28.13 -5.85
N GLN A 109 46.47 28.77 -4.88
CA GLN A 109 46.42 30.20 -4.45
C GLN A 109 45.31 31.08 -5.09
N THR A 110 44.65 32.08 -4.45
CA THR A 110 44.93 32.88 -3.23
C THR A 110 43.65 33.60 -2.73
N ASP A 111 43.59 33.77 -1.40
CA ASP A 111 42.93 34.74 -0.49
C ASP A 111 41.93 35.86 -0.88
N ALA A 112 41.06 36.07 0.11
CA ALA A 112 40.56 37.34 0.70
C ALA A 112 39.34 38.08 0.11
N ALA A 113 38.24 38.08 0.88
CA ALA A 113 37.52 39.32 1.25
C ALA A 113 36.58 39.10 2.45
N VAL A 114 36.61 40.05 3.38
CA VAL A 114 36.01 40.06 4.71
C VAL A 114 34.64 40.77 4.73
N GLY A 115 33.66 40.17 5.42
CA GLY A 115 32.55 40.83 6.15
C GLY A 115 31.19 40.93 5.44
N PRO A 116 30.07 41.27 6.14
CA PRO A 116 29.80 41.31 7.59
C PRO A 116 28.60 40.45 8.06
N LEU A 117 28.52 40.32 9.39
CA LEU A 117 27.56 39.57 10.20
C LEU A 117 26.08 39.81 9.88
N LEU A 118 25.31 38.72 9.74
CA LEU A 118 23.85 38.68 9.94
C LEU A 118 23.46 37.47 10.81
N PRO A 119 22.41 37.59 11.66
CA PRO A 119 22.12 36.66 12.73
C PRO A 119 21.21 35.50 12.29
N GLY A 120 21.48 34.31 12.84
CA GLY A 120 20.46 33.33 13.21
C GLY A 120 19.83 32.49 12.10
N LYS A 121 20.62 31.61 11.47
CA LYS A 121 20.07 30.42 10.79
C LYS A 121 20.47 29.20 11.60
N SER A 122 19.47 28.52 12.18
CA SER A 122 19.63 27.23 12.84
C SER A 122 20.41 26.28 11.95
N GLN A 123 21.67 26.04 12.32
CA GLN A 123 22.44 24.90 11.86
C GLN A 123 21.82 23.67 12.49
N ILE A 124 20.86 23.07 11.79
CA ILE A 124 20.55 21.66 11.96
C ILE A 124 21.85 20.95 11.54
N SER A 125 22.62 20.52 12.54
CA SER A 125 23.77 19.65 12.34
C SER A 125 23.26 18.40 11.64
N LYS A 126 23.55 18.30 10.34
CA LYS A 126 23.42 17.09 9.56
C LYS A 126 24.55 16.19 10.05
N GLU A 127 24.22 15.42 11.08
CA GLU A 127 25.09 14.39 11.64
C GLU A 127 25.49 13.47 10.48
N SER A 128 26.80 13.42 10.22
CA SER A 128 27.42 12.62 9.17
C SER A 128 27.36 11.14 9.57
N GLY A 129 26.14 10.60 9.62
CA GLY A 129 25.88 9.18 9.74
C GLY A 129 26.42 8.48 8.50
N LYS A 130 27.16 7.40 8.73
CA LYS A 130 27.61 6.48 7.68
C LYS A 130 26.40 6.12 6.81
N PRO A 131 26.44 6.30 5.47
CA PRO A 131 25.27 6.10 4.62
C PRO A 131 24.72 4.70 4.85
N THR A 132 23.44 4.64 5.16
CA THR A 132 22.72 3.39 5.25
C THR A 132 22.69 2.76 3.85
N PRO A 133 22.72 1.42 3.70
CA PRO A 133 22.65 0.77 2.39
C PRO A 133 21.46 1.23 1.52
N GLU A 134 20.39 1.70 2.18
CA GLU A 134 19.21 2.29 1.57
C GLU A 134 19.53 3.60 0.83
N ASP A 135 20.38 4.46 1.40
CA ASP A 135 20.78 5.74 0.80
C ASP A 135 21.64 5.51 -0.45
N GLU A 136 22.48 4.48 -0.45
CA GLU A 136 23.32 4.14 -1.59
C GLU A 136 22.48 3.68 -2.80
N LEU A 137 21.40 2.95 -2.54
CA LEU A 137 20.48 2.49 -3.58
C LEU A 137 19.70 3.65 -4.20
N VAL A 138 19.29 4.63 -3.40
CA VAL A 138 18.64 5.86 -3.89
C VAL A 138 19.58 6.64 -4.81
N VAL A 139 20.85 6.82 -4.42
CA VAL A 139 21.85 7.53 -5.24
C VAL A 139 22.11 6.83 -6.59
N VAL A 140 22.09 5.50 -6.63
CA VAL A 140 22.22 4.74 -7.88
C VAL A 140 20.98 4.93 -8.76
N LEU A 141 19.78 4.91 -8.17
CA LEU A 141 18.52 5.08 -8.89
C LEU A 141 18.36 6.51 -9.46
N GLU A 142 18.77 7.55 -8.73
CA GLU A 142 18.75 8.93 -9.22
C GLU A 142 19.62 9.11 -10.47
N LYS A 143 20.77 8.44 -10.54
CA LYS A 143 21.63 8.46 -11.73
C LYS A 143 21.01 7.75 -12.93
N MET A 144 20.13 6.77 -12.68
CA MET A 144 19.41 6.01 -13.71
C MET A 144 18.12 6.68 -14.18
N ASP A 145 17.65 7.73 -13.51
CA ASP A 145 16.41 8.45 -13.86
C ASP A 145 16.43 9.05 -15.29
N ARG A 146 17.62 9.25 -15.88
CA ARG A 146 17.72 9.65 -17.30
C ARG A 146 17.47 8.51 -18.29
N ALA A 147 17.61 7.25 -17.86
CA ALA A 147 17.50 6.07 -18.71
C ALA A 147 16.17 5.32 -18.53
N ILE A 148 15.56 5.42 -17.36
CA ILE A 148 14.32 4.73 -17.01
C ILE A 148 13.16 5.74 -17.02
N SER A 149 11.98 5.34 -17.50
CA SER A 149 10.79 6.18 -17.38
C SER A 149 10.45 6.40 -15.90
N SER A 150 10.26 7.64 -15.46
CA SER A 150 9.98 7.96 -14.05
C SER A 150 8.75 7.21 -13.50
N LEU A 151 7.79 6.84 -14.35
CA LEU A 151 6.66 5.98 -13.95
C LEU A 151 7.11 4.55 -13.56
N GLN A 152 8.02 3.97 -14.34
CA GLN A 152 8.57 2.65 -14.05
C GLN A 152 9.43 2.67 -12.79
N LEU A 153 10.18 3.76 -12.58
CA LEU A 153 10.92 3.98 -11.33
C LEU A 153 9.98 4.00 -10.12
N ALA A 154 8.88 4.76 -10.18
CA ALA A 154 7.86 4.78 -9.14
C ALA A 154 7.29 3.38 -8.85
N ASP A 155 6.96 2.60 -9.89
CA ASP A 155 6.47 1.22 -9.74
C ASP A 155 7.51 0.27 -9.11
N VAL A 156 8.81 0.48 -9.38
CA VAL A 156 9.89 -0.28 -8.74
C VAL A 156 10.00 0.10 -7.27
N LEU A 157 10.05 1.39 -6.95
CA LEU A 157 10.11 1.89 -5.57
C LEU A 157 8.93 1.37 -4.73
N TYR A 158 7.72 1.41 -5.28
CA TYR A 158 6.53 0.89 -4.62
C TYR A 158 6.65 -0.60 -4.29
N ARG A 159 7.17 -1.41 -5.22
CA ARG A 159 7.36 -2.86 -5.03
C ARG A 159 8.42 -3.19 -3.98
N GLN A 160 9.41 -2.32 -3.82
CA GLN A 160 10.44 -2.46 -2.80
C GLN A 160 9.99 -1.95 -1.42
N GLY A 161 8.79 -1.36 -1.31
CA GLY A 161 8.25 -0.86 -0.05
C GLY A 161 8.62 0.59 0.28
N TYR A 162 9.33 1.30 -0.61
CA TYR A 162 9.66 2.71 -0.46
C TYR A 162 8.47 3.59 -0.86
N TYR A 163 7.38 3.53 -0.08
CA TYR A 163 6.10 4.14 -0.44
C TYR A 163 6.14 5.67 -0.54
N GLU A 164 6.92 6.35 0.30
CA GLU A 164 7.01 7.81 0.29
C GLU A 164 7.72 8.31 -1.00
N LEU A 165 8.87 7.73 -1.31
CA LEU A 165 9.62 8.05 -2.54
C LEU A 165 8.83 7.67 -3.80
N ALA A 166 8.13 6.52 -3.77
CA ALA A 166 7.26 6.12 -4.86
C ALA A 166 6.14 7.15 -5.09
N PHE A 167 5.52 7.64 -4.00
CA PHE A 167 4.48 8.67 -4.06
C PHE A 167 4.98 9.97 -4.70
N GLU A 168 6.14 10.46 -4.29
CA GLU A 168 6.74 11.68 -4.87
C GLU A 168 6.96 11.51 -6.38
N ASN A 169 7.52 10.38 -6.81
CA ASN A 169 7.72 10.08 -8.23
C ASN A 169 6.39 10.00 -9.00
N TYR A 170 5.36 9.37 -8.42
CA TYR A 170 4.03 9.35 -9.04
C TYR A 170 3.45 10.76 -9.20
N CYS A 171 3.61 11.65 -8.21
CA CYS A 171 3.18 13.05 -8.32
C CYS A 171 3.91 13.78 -9.45
N THR A 172 5.24 13.62 -9.55
CA THR A 172 6.01 14.23 -10.65
C THR A 172 5.55 13.74 -12.02
N VAL A 173 5.27 12.44 -12.15
CA VAL A 173 4.75 11.87 -13.42
C VAL A 173 3.35 12.37 -13.73
N ASP A 174 2.49 12.54 -12.71
CA ASP A 174 1.12 13.04 -12.84
C ASP A 174 1.12 14.48 -13.39
N GLU A 175 2.00 15.34 -12.86
CA GLU A 175 2.15 16.73 -13.30
C GLU A 175 2.67 16.85 -14.74
N GLN A 176 3.53 15.92 -15.16
CA GLN A 176 4.12 15.90 -16.50
C GLN A 176 3.24 15.18 -17.53
N LEU A 177 2.12 14.60 -17.10
CA LEU A 177 1.31 13.76 -17.96
C LEU A 177 0.56 14.61 -19.01
N SER A 178 0.81 14.33 -20.29
CA SER A 178 0.09 14.99 -21.39
C SER A 178 -1.38 14.59 -21.44
N GLU A 179 -2.25 15.54 -21.79
CA GLU A 179 -3.67 15.28 -22.10
C GLU A 179 -3.77 14.17 -23.16
N GLY A 180 -4.33 13.02 -22.76
CA GLY A 180 -4.47 11.84 -23.64
C GLY A 180 -3.99 10.52 -23.03
N ARG A 181 -3.16 10.54 -21.98
CA ARG A 181 -2.73 9.30 -21.28
C ARG A 181 -3.66 8.91 -20.13
N VAL A 182 -4.94 8.81 -20.43
CA VAL A 182 -6.00 8.55 -19.44
C VAL A 182 -5.76 7.27 -18.64
N THR A 183 -5.27 6.21 -19.28
CA THR A 183 -4.97 4.94 -18.61
C THR A 183 -3.84 5.04 -17.59
N ASP A 184 -2.83 5.86 -17.89
CA ASP A 184 -1.68 6.05 -17.00
C ASP A 184 -2.10 6.90 -15.80
N HIS A 185 -2.89 7.95 -16.04
CA HIS A 185 -3.44 8.77 -14.95
C HIS A 185 -4.31 7.94 -13.98
N GLN A 186 -5.17 7.05 -14.51
CA GLN A 186 -5.95 6.13 -13.69
C GLN A 186 -5.06 5.22 -12.82
N TRP A 187 -3.96 4.71 -13.39
CA TRP A 187 -2.99 3.90 -12.65
C TRP A 187 -2.27 4.71 -11.57
N ILE A 188 -1.81 5.92 -11.92
CA ILE A 188 -1.10 6.83 -11.03
C ILE A 188 -1.98 7.19 -9.82
N LEU A 189 -3.25 7.57 -10.03
CA LEU A 189 -4.19 7.84 -8.93
C LEU A 189 -4.36 6.63 -7.99
N PHE A 190 -4.53 5.43 -8.57
CA PHE A 190 -4.64 4.21 -7.78
C PHE A 190 -3.38 3.95 -6.94
N GLN A 191 -2.20 4.19 -7.51
CA GLN A 191 -0.92 3.96 -6.83
C GLN A 191 -0.58 5.03 -5.80
N LYS A 192 -0.89 6.31 -6.05
CA LYS A 192 -0.81 7.40 -5.05
C LYS A 192 -1.61 7.04 -3.80
N ALA A 193 -2.85 6.57 -3.99
CA ALA A 193 -3.69 6.09 -2.89
C ALA A 193 -3.05 4.92 -2.13
N ASN A 194 -2.52 3.93 -2.85
CA ASN A 194 -1.87 2.76 -2.24
C ASN A 194 -0.62 3.15 -1.42
N CYS A 195 0.18 4.11 -1.87
CA CYS A 195 1.35 4.60 -1.15
C CYS A 195 0.96 5.27 0.18
N ARG A 196 -0.09 6.10 0.17
CA ARG A 196 -0.56 6.85 1.34
C ARG A 196 -1.39 6.03 2.32
N ARG A 197 -1.89 4.84 1.93
CA ARG A 197 -2.83 4.06 2.75
C ARG A 197 -2.39 3.84 4.21
N HIS A 198 -1.10 3.65 4.44
CA HIS A 198 -0.58 3.36 5.79
C HIS A 198 -0.12 4.62 6.55
N SER A 199 0.49 5.59 5.86
CA SER A 199 1.03 6.80 6.49
C SER A 199 -0.02 7.91 6.63
N ASN A 200 -0.93 8.04 5.66
CA ASN A 200 -1.99 9.04 5.63
C ASN A 200 -3.30 8.47 5.02
N PRO A 201 -4.08 7.71 5.81
CA PRO A 201 -5.28 7.04 5.31
C PRO A 201 -6.36 8.00 4.78
N ASN A 202 -6.46 9.21 5.33
CA ASN A 202 -7.41 10.22 4.86
C ASN A 202 -7.09 10.68 3.43
N GLU A 203 -5.82 10.91 3.14
CA GLU A 203 -5.36 11.29 1.80
C GLU A 203 -5.54 10.14 0.80
N ALA A 204 -5.27 8.90 1.24
CA ALA A 204 -5.53 7.71 0.42
C ALA A 204 -7.01 7.58 0.03
N ILE A 205 -7.93 7.83 0.97
CA ILE A 205 -9.38 7.87 0.71
C ILE A 205 -9.72 8.92 -0.35
N GLY A 206 -9.10 10.11 -0.27
CA GLY A 206 -9.25 11.17 -1.27
C GLY A 206 -8.91 10.68 -2.68
N PHE A 207 -7.74 10.08 -2.86
CA PHE A 207 -7.30 9.57 -4.16
C PHE A 207 -8.15 8.41 -4.70
N TYR A 208 -8.58 7.46 -3.84
CA TYR A 208 -9.51 6.41 -4.28
C TYR A 208 -10.84 6.98 -4.75
N ASN A 209 -11.40 7.93 -4.01
CA ASN A 209 -12.65 8.59 -4.39
C ASN A 209 -12.51 9.37 -5.69
N GLU A 210 -11.39 10.08 -5.87
CA GLU A 210 -11.08 10.78 -7.11
C GLU A 210 -11.03 9.82 -8.31
N LEU A 211 -10.33 8.69 -8.19
CA LEU A 211 -10.28 7.66 -9.23
C LEU A 211 -11.68 7.12 -9.57
N ILE A 212 -12.47 6.76 -8.56
CA ILE A 212 -13.82 6.19 -8.75
C ILE A 212 -14.76 7.22 -9.40
N LYS A 213 -14.68 8.48 -8.98
CA LYS A 213 -15.54 9.57 -9.46
C LYS A 213 -15.17 9.99 -10.88
N SER A 214 -13.88 10.19 -11.15
CA SER A 214 -13.39 10.68 -12.44
C SER A 214 -13.38 9.57 -13.50
N PHE A 215 -13.19 8.30 -13.11
CA PHE A 215 -13.05 7.17 -14.03
C PHE A 215 -13.88 5.96 -13.58
N PRO A 216 -15.22 6.05 -13.54
CA PRO A 216 -16.07 4.97 -13.02
C PRO A 216 -15.93 3.64 -13.79
N ASN A 217 -15.54 3.68 -15.07
CA ASN A 217 -15.33 2.51 -15.91
C ASN A 217 -13.86 2.06 -16.00
N SER A 218 -12.96 2.58 -15.15
CA SER A 218 -11.57 2.13 -15.12
C SER A 218 -11.49 0.66 -14.69
N LYS A 219 -10.52 -0.08 -15.25
CA LYS A 219 -10.17 -1.43 -14.78
C LYS A 219 -9.76 -1.46 -13.30
N TRP A 220 -9.38 -0.32 -12.73
CA TRP A 220 -8.95 -0.19 -11.34
C TRP A 220 -10.09 0.17 -10.37
N THR A 221 -11.27 0.57 -10.86
CA THR A 221 -12.37 1.07 -10.03
C THR A 221 -12.87 0.02 -9.03
N THR A 222 -12.99 -1.23 -9.43
CA THR A 222 -13.40 -2.32 -8.53
C THR A 222 -12.37 -2.52 -7.41
N ALA A 223 -11.08 -2.54 -7.76
CA ALA A 223 -10.01 -2.67 -6.77
C ALA A 223 -9.95 -1.47 -5.82
N ALA A 224 -10.13 -0.25 -6.34
CA ALA A 224 -10.19 0.99 -5.56
C ALA A 224 -11.33 0.97 -4.55
N ASN A 225 -12.53 0.56 -4.95
CA ASN A 225 -13.68 0.43 -4.05
C ASN A 225 -13.39 -0.53 -2.88
N SER A 226 -12.78 -1.69 -3.17
CA SER A 226 -12.41 -2.64 -2.11
C SER A 226 -11.37 -2.06 -1.15
N ARG A 227 -10.36 -1.37 -1.67
CA ARG A 227 -9.30 -0.75 -0.85
C ARG A 227 -9.81 0.43 -0.03
N LEU A 228 -10.71 1.23 -0.60
CA LEU A 228 -11.40 2.33 0.09
C LEU A 228 -12.11 1.81 1.34
N LYS A 229 -13.00 0.83 1.19
CA LYS A 229 -13.74 0.23 2.32
C LYS A 229 -12.81 -0.35 3.40
N MET A 230 -11.73 -1.00 2.99
CA MET A 230 -10.73 -1.53 3.92
C MET A 230 -10.01 -0.43 4.70
N THR A 231 -9.72 0.69 4.04
CA THR A 231 -9.05 1.84 4.66
C THR A 231 -9.99 2.53 5.66
N GLU A 232 -11.25 2.77 5.27
CA GLU A 232 -12.29 3.33 6.15
C GLU A 232 -12.53 2.45 7.39
N TRP A 233 -12.64 1.14 7.19
CA TRP A 233 -12.80 0.20 8.29
C TRP A 233 -11.61 0.21 9.25
N SER A 234 -10.38 0.30 8.73
CA SER A 234 -9.18 0.40 9.55
C SER A 234 -9.18 1.65 10.42
N GLN A 235 -9.63 2.80 9.90
CA GLN A 235 -9.72 4.04 10.67
C GLN A 235 -10.78 3.96 11.76
N LEU A 236 -11.95 3.40 11.45
CA LEU A 236 -13.03 3.22 12.44
C LEU A 236 -12.59 2.34 13.62
N ASN A 237 -11.82 1.28 13.35
CA ASN A 237 -11.30 0.43 14.41
C ASN A 237 -10.25 1.14 15.25
N GLN A 238 -9.34 1.91 14.66
CA GLN A 238 -8.38 2.70 15.42
C GLN A 238 -9.08 3.67 16.40
N ILE A 239 -10.16 4.31 15.97
CA ILE A 239 -10.96 5.19 16.85
C ILE A 239 -11.61 4.39 17.98
N ARG A 240 -12.13 3.19 17.68
CA ARG A 240 -12.73 2.32 18.70
C ARG A 240 -11.70 1.89 19.75
N ASP A 241 -10.53 1.44 19.31
CA ASP A 241 -9.47 0.98 20.20
C ASP A 241 -9.01 2.12 21.14
N LEU A 242 -8.96 3.36 20.63
CA LEU A 242 -8.66 4.53 21.45
C LEU A 242 -9.76 4.83 22.48
N ALA A 243 -11.03 4.70 22.09
CA ALA A 243 -12.17 4.94 22.98
C ALA A 243 -12.27 3.89 24.10
N GLU A 244 -11.95 2.63 23.82
CA GLU A 244 -11.97 1.55 24.83
C GLU A 244 -10.88 1.77 25.89
N ASN A 245 -9.68 2.21 25.48
CA ASN A 245 -8.57 2.48 26.41
C ASN A 245 -8.84 3.64 27.38
N GLU A 246 -9.62 4.66 27.00
CA GLU A 246 -9.96 5.78 27.90
C GLU A 246 -10.92 5.37 29.02
N THR A 247 -11.71 4.31 28.84
CA THR A 247 -12.73 3.91 29.82
C THR A 247 -12.17 3.16 31.02
N ASP A 248 -11.06 2.44 30.87
CA ASP A 248 -10.44 1.64 31.93
C ASP A 248 -9.78 2.50 33.03
N ASP A 249 -9.29 3.69 32.70
CA ASP A 249 -8.62 4.57 33.67
C ASP A 249 -9.59 5.24 34.67
N THR A 250 -10.87 5.35 34.32
CA THR A 250 -11.86 6.05 35.16
C THR A 250 -12.46 5.20 36.28
N ASN A 251 -12.28 3.87 36.24
CA ASN A 251 -12.94 2.93 37.16
C ASN A 251 -12.01 2.38 38.26
N ASN A 252 -10.75 2.85 38.32
CA ASN A 252 -9.72 2.42 39.27
C ASN A 252 -9.31 3.50 40.30
N GLY A 253 -10.08 4.58 40.44
CA GLY A 253 -9.89 5.65 41.44
C GLY A 253 -11.07 5.75 42.39
#